data_AF-A0A7Y4B5Y7-F1
#
_entry.id   AF-A0A7Y4B5Y7-F1
#
_cell.length_a   1.000
_cell.length_b   1.000
_cell.length_c   1.000
_cell.angle_alpha   90.00
_cell.angle_beta   90.00
_cell.angle_gamma   90.00
#
_symmetry.space_group_name_H-M   'P 1'
#
loop_
_entity.id
_entity.type
_entity.pdbx_description
1 polymer ?
#
loop_
_entity_poly.entity_id
_entity_poly.type
_entity_poly.pdbx_seq_one_letter_code
_entity_poly.pdbx_strand_id
1 'polypeptide(L)' 'MVKATKKIVKMGNSLGITIPAAFLHKLNLLQGTSVDLELLEGKILITRSLPDEPALPLSESAVLDLLEKRTS' A
#
# COMPACT_ATOMS: atom_id res chain seq x y z
N MET A 1 -20.02 3.36 9.88
CA MET A 1 -19.74 2.24 8.95
C MET A 1 -20.10 2.69 7.55
N VAL A 2 -19.18 2.62 6.58
CA VAL A 2 -19.47 2.99 5.17
C VAL A 2 -19.46 1.71 4.34
N LYS A 3 -20.58 1.44 3.64
CA LYS A 3 -20.77 0.24 2.83
C LYS A 3 -21.26 0.66 1.44
N ALA A 4 -20.74 0.02 0.40
CA ALA A 4 -21.22 0.20 -0.97
C ALA A 4 -21.30 -1.16 -1.66
N THR A 5 -22.40 -1.42 -2.36
CA THR A 5 -22.55 -2.61 -3.20
C THR A 5 -22.10 -2.28 -4.62
N LYS A 6 -21.20 -3.08 -5.17
CA LYS A 6 -20.67 -2.94 -6.54
C LYS A 6 -20.78 -4.26 -7.27
N LYS A 7 -20.86 -4.20 -8.60
CA LYS A 7 -20.85 -5.37 -9.47
C LYS A 7 -19.42 -5.59 -9.97
N ILE A 8 -19.05 -6.86 -10.16
CA ILE A 8 -17.86 -7.23 -10.91
C ILE A 8 -18.14 -6.93 -12.39
N VAL A 9 -17.22 -6.22 -13.03
CA VAL A 9 -17.32 -5.83 -14.44
C VAL A 9 -16.05 -6.21 -15.19
N LYS A 10 -16.15 -6.33 -16.51
CA LYS A 10 -14.99 -6.55 -17.38
C LYS A 10 -14.22 -5.23 -17.55
N MET A 11 -12.91 -5.27 -17.33
CA MET A 11 -11.97 -4.16 -17.51
C MET A 11 -10.81 -4.67 -18.38
N GLY A 12 -10.81 -4.34 -19.67
CA GLY A 12 -9.85 -4.91 -20.63
C GLY A 12 -9.95 -6.44 -20.69
N ASN A 13 -8.85 -7.13 -20.41
CA ASN A 13 -8.77 -8.59 -20.36
C ASN A 13 -8.95 -9.19 -18.94
N SER A 14 -9.44 -8.38 -17.99
CA SER A 14 -9.59 -8.79 -16.59
C SER A 14 -10.98 -8.47 -16.05
N LEU A 15 -11.29 -9.01 -14.88
CA LEU A 15 -12.46 -8.64 -14.09
C LEU A 15 -12.02 -7.72 -12.96
N GLY A 16 -12.88 -6.77 -12.60
CA GLY A 16 -12.59 -5.83 -11.53
C GLY A 16 -13.85 -5.21 -10.94
N ILE A 17 -13.64 -4.39 -9.92
CA ILE A 17 -14.69 -3.56 -9.30
C ILE A 17 -14.23 -2.11 -9.26
N THR A 18 -15.18 -1.18 -9.33
CA THR A 18 -14.89 0.24 -9.10
C THR A 18 -14.94 0.54 -7.61
N ILE A 19 -13.86 1.07 -7.04
CA ILE A 19 -13.82 1.52 -5.65
C ILE A 19 -14.30 2.98 -5.60
N PRO A 20 -15.28 3.35 -4.75
CA PRO A 20 -15.69 4.74 -4.59
C PRO A 20 -14.51 5.62 -4.15
N ALA A 21 -14.34 6.79 -4.76
CA ALA A 21 -13.24 7.71 -4.44
C ALA A 21 -13.18 8.06 -2.94
N ALA A 22 -14.34 8.24 -2.30
CA ALA A 22 -14.44 8.50 -0.87
C ALA A 22 -13.77 7.41 0.01
N PHE A 23 -13.65 6.17 -0.46
CA PHE A 23 -13.00 5.09 0.29
C PHE A 23 -11.48 5.24 0.17
N LEU A 24 -10.99 5.53 -1.04
CA LEU A 24 -9.57 5.76 -1.31
C LEU A 24 -9.04 6.97 -0.53
N HIS A 25 -9.79 8.07 -0.47
CA HIS A 25 -9.42 9.25 0.30
C HIS A 25 -9.25 8.95 1.80
N LYS A 26 -10.08 8.10 2.39
CA LYS A 26 -9.95 7.71 3.81
C LYS A 26 -8.73 6.83 4.07
N LEU A 27 -8.24 6.14 3.04
CA LEU A 27 -7.06 5.28 3.10
C LEU A 27 -5.79 5.98 2.61
N ASN A 28 -5.87 7.27 2.24
CA ASN A 28 -4.79 8.02 1.59
C ASN A 28 -4.20 7.30 0.37
N LEU A 29 -5.05 6.58 -0.38
CA LEU A 29 -4.67 5.92 -1.62
C LEU A 29 -4.97 6.84 -2.80
N LEU A 30 -4.03 6.90 -3.73
CA LEU A 30 -4.15 7.67 -4.96
C LEU A 30 -4.24 6.73 -6.17
N GLN A 31 -4.79 7.23 -7.27
CA GLN A 31 -4.75 6.49 -8.54
C GLN A 31 -3.30 6.14 -8.90
N GLY A 32 -3.07 4.89 -9.34
CA GLY A 32 -1.73 4.38 -9.66
C GLY A 32 -0.94 3.85 -8.47
N THR A 33 -1.50 3.90 -7.24
CA THR A 33 -0.88 3.27 -6.07
C THR A 33 -0.90 1.75 -6.21
N SER A 34 0.25 1.09 -5.98
CA SER A 34 0.33 -0.36 -5.91
C SER A 34 -0.38 -0.90 -4.66
N VAL A 35 -1.11 -1.99 -4.83
CA VAL A 35 -1.84 -2.68 -3.76
C VAL A 35 -1.62 -4.17 -3.85
N ASP A 36 -1.60 -4.82 -2.69
CA ASP A 36 -1.54 -6.28 -2.59
C ASP A 36 -2.96 -6.81 -2.43
N LEU A 37 -3.20 -7.98 -3.03
CA LEU A 37 -4.47 -8.68 -3.00
C LEU A 37 -4.29 -10.04 -2.34
N GLU A 38 -5.00 -10.28 -1.25
CA GLU A 38 -4.97 -11.54 -0.52
C GLU A 38 -6.37 -12.15 -0.45
N LEU A 39 -6.45 -13.48 -0.59
CA LEU A 39 -7.68 -14.23 -0.36
C LEU A 39 -7.66 -14.79 1.06
N LEU A 40 -8.46 -14.19 1.94
CA LEU A 40 -8.55 -14.58 3.36
C LEU A 40 -10.02 -14.82 3.72
N GLU A 41 -10.34 -16.01 4.23
CA GLU A 41 -11.68 -16.35 4.75
C GLU A 41 -12.83 -16.10 3.74
N GLY A 42 -12.59 -16.37 2.46
CA GLY A 42 -13.58 -16.14 1.39
C GLY A 42 -13.80 -14.65 1.07
N LYS A 43 -12.91 -13.77 1.53
CA LYS A 43 -12.90 -12.33 1.23
C LYS A 43 -11.61 -11.97 0.51
N ILE A 44 -11.67 -10.97 -0.36
CA ILE A 44 -10.49 -10.34 -0.93
C ILE A 44 -10.12 -9.18 -0.01
N LEU A 45 -8.95 -9.26 0.62
CA LEU A 45 -8.34 -8.17 1.35
C LEU A 45 -7.45 -7.37 0.38
N ILE A 46 -7.57 -6.05 0.43
CA ILE A 46 -6.75 -5.13 -0.36
C ILE A 46 -5.95 -4.29 0.62
N THR A 47 -4.63 -4.35 0.53
CA THR A 47 -3.70 -3.59 1.36
C THR A 47 -2.82 -2.72 0.48
N ARG A 48 -2.32 -1.62 1.03
CA ARG A 48 -1.30 -0.82 0.33
C ARG A 48 -0.05 -1.69 0.21
N SER A 49 0.47 -1.85 -1.01
CA SER A 49 1.81 -2.42 -1.15
C SER A 49 2.78 -1.42 -0.52
N LEU A 50 3.47 -1.85 0.52
CA LEU A 50 4.69 -1.17 0.90
C LEU A 50 5.65 -1.38 -0.27
N PRO A 51 6.41 -0.34 -0.70
CA PRO A 51 7.58 -0.65 -1.49
C PRO A 51 8.37 -1.73 -0.73
N ASP A 52 9.03 -2.62 -1.45
CA ASP A 52 10.22 -3.26 -0.90
C ASP A 52 11.15 -2.09 -0.55
N GLU A 53 11.00 -1.49 0.64
CA GLU A 53 12.01 -0.61 1.16
C GLU A 53 13.26 -1.46 1.12
N PRO A 54 14.31 -1.10 0.35
CA PRO A 54 15.60 -1.64 0.67
C PRO A 54 15.77 -1.28 2.14
N ALA A 55 15.80 -2.29 3.01
CA ALA A 55 16.14 -2.09 4.40
C ALA A 55 17.30 -1.11 4.39
N LEU A 56 17.13 0.07 5.01
CA LEU A 56 18.21 1.05 5.08
C LEU A 56 19.47 0.25 5.43
N PRO A 57 20.54 0.28 4.62
CA PRO A 57 21.66 -0.65 4.78
C PRO A 57 22.43 -0.42 6.09
N LEU A 58 21.97 0.52 6.91
CA LEU A 58 22.54 0.97 8.16
C LEU A 58 21.45 1.01 9.22
N SER A 59 21.70 0.33 10.34
CA SER A 59 20.92 0.50 11.57
C SER A 59 21.03 1.94 12.08
N GLU A 60 20.06 2.39 12.89
CA GLU A 60 20.09 3.71 13.53
C GLU A 60 21.43 3.98 14.26
N SER A 61 22.00 2.96 14.91
CA SER A 61 23.31 3.04 15.55
C SER A 61 24.44 3.36 14.57
N ALA A 62 24.44 2.77 13.37
CA ALA A 62 25.47 3.01 12.36
C ALA A 62 25.38 4.42 11.75
N VAL A 63 24.17 5.00 11.71
CA VAL A 63 23.97 6.39 11.29
C VAL A 63 24.50 7.35 12.35
N LEU A 64 24.26 7.07 13.64
CA LEU A 64 24.76 7.87 14.76
C LEU A 64 26.29 7.92 14.77
N ASP A 65 26.94 6.75 14.66
CA ASP A 65 28.41 6.64 14.60
C ASP A 65 29.02 7.47 13.46
N LEU A 66 28.33 7.58 12.31
CA LEU A 66 28.82 8.32 11.16
C LEU A 66 28.71 9.84 11.35
N LEU A 67 27.66 10.29 12.04
CA LEU A 67 27.44 11.71 12.35
C LEU A 67 28.44 12.20 13.41
N GLU A 68 28.73 11.37 14.41
CA GLU A 68 29.75 11.65 15.42
C GLU A 68 31.16 11.74 14.80
N LYS A 69 31.49 10.82 13.88
CA LYS A 69 32.77 10.84 13.15
C LYS A 69 32.93 12.03 12.19
N ARG A 70 31.85 12.68 11.76
CA ARG A 70 31.89 13.88 10.89
C ARG A 70 31.96 15.20 11.67
N THR A 71 31.69 15.17 12.97
CA THR A 71 31.65 16.36 13.84
C THR A 71 32.86 16.48 14.76
N SER A 72 33.82 15.55 14.62
CA SER A 72 35.15 15.53 15.25
C SER A 72 36.22 15.97 14.26
#